data_AF-A0A3D2IF89-F1
#
_entry.id   AF-A0A3D2IF89-F1
#
_cell.length_a   1.000
_cell.length_b   1.000
_cell.length_c   1.000
_cell.angle_alpha   90.00
_cell.angle_beta   90.00
_cell.angle_gamma   90.00
#
_symmetry.space_group_name_H-M   'P 1'
#
loop_
_entity.id
_entity.type
_entity.pdbx_description
1 polymer ?
#
loop_
_entity_poly.entity_id
_entity_poly.type
_entity_poly.pdbx_seq_one_letter_code
_entity_poly.pdbx_strand_id
1 'polypeptide(L)'
;MGYNFNIHPEIEKAETLPGSFYKNDQIFSDLKDKVFLKTWQFAGDVNDIKLQNQIKPLSVLENYLNEPMILTRDSKDKIHCVSNVCTHRGNIIVNDGGPAKNLTCKYHGRKFEL
;
A
#
# COMPACT_ATOMS: atom_id res chain seq x y z
N MET A 1 -25.70 7.67 4.40
CA MET A 1 -25.53 8.15 5.79
C MET A 1 -24.48 9.24 5.75
N GLY A 2 -24.89 10.51 5.91
CA GLY A 2 -23.97 11.64 5.87
C GLY A 2 -23.66 12.08 7.29
N TYR A 3 -22.46 11.79 7.77
CA TYR A 3 -21.94 12.49 8.94
C TYR A 3 -21.74 13.95 8.55
N ASN A 4 -22.30 14.88 9.33
CA ASN A 4 -22.09 16.30 9.10
C ASN A 4 -21.05 16.81 10.11
N PHE A 5 -19.79 16.90 9.68
CA PHE A 5 -18.75 17.58 10.44
C PHE A 5 -18.74 19.04 10.02
N ASN A 6 -18.92 19.94 10.99
CA ASN A 6 -18.73 21.35 10.73
C ASN A 6 -17.23 21.65 10.71
N ILE A 7 -16.67 21.89 9.53
CA ILE A 7 -15.27 22.32 9.36
C ILE A 7 -15.32 23.76 8.86
N HIS A 8 -14.89 24.70 9.71
CA HIS A 8 -14.84 26.10 9.33
C HIS A 8 -13.83 26.28 8.18
N PRO A 9 -14.17 26.99 7.09
CA PRO A 9 -13.28 27.12 5.93
C PRO A 9 -12.01 27.92 6.24
N GLU A 10 -12.08 28.90 7.13
CA GLU A 10 -10.90 29.58 7.68
C GLU A 10 -10.27 28.72 8.77
N ILE A 11 -9.02 28.30 8.56
CA ILE A 11 -8.30 27.40 9.47
C ILE A 11 -8.12 27.97 10.88
N GLU A 12 -8.01 29.30 11.01
CA GLU A 12 -7.86 30.02 12.29
C GLU A 12 -9.10 29.90 13.19
N LYS A 13 -10.26 29.64 12.59
CA LYS A 13 -11.55 29.46 13.28
C LYS A 13 -11.99 27.99 13.30
N ALA A 14 -11.24 27.10 12.65
CA ALA A 14 -11.56 25.68 12.62
C ALA A 14 -11.22 25.04 13.97
N GLU A 15 -12.07 24.12 14.39
CA GLU A 15 -11.90 23.38 15.63
C GLU A 15 -11.57 21.91 15.32
N THR A 16 -11.13 21.19 16.33
CA THR A 16 -10.92 19.74 16.21
C THR A 16 -12.24 19.03 15.98
N LEU A 17 -12.19 17.92 15.24
CA LEU A 17 -13.38 17.08 15.02
C LEU A 17 -13.92 16.54 16.35
N PRO A 18 -15.24 16.31 16.48
CA PRO A 18 -15.83 15.78 17.70
C PRO A 18 -15.24 14.41 18.04
N GLY A 19 -15.15 14.09 19.33
CA GLY A 19 -14.55 12.84 19.81
C GLY A 19 -15.15 11.55 19.21
N SER A 20 -16.40 11.60 18.75
CA SER A 20 -17.07 10.50 18.04
C SER A 20 -16.42 10.16 16.70
N PHE A 21 -15.80 11.13 16.01
CA PHE A 21 -15.09 10.91 14.75
C PHE A 21 -13.99 9.85 14.90
N TYR A 22 -13.20 9.95 15.97
CA TYR A 22 -12.05 9.08 16.21
C TYR A 22 -12.42 7.70 16.77
N LYS A 23 -13.69 7.47 17.12
CA LYS A 23 -14.16 6.22 17.77
C LYS A 23 -15.21 5.46 16.97
N ASN A 24 -15.63 6.00 15.83
CA ASN A 24 -16.70 5.39 15.05
C ASN A 24 -16.13 4.51 13.94
N ASP A 25 -16.44 3.23 13.98
CA ASP A 25 -15.92 2.24 13.04
C ASP A 25 -16.35 2.49 11.58
N GLN A 26 -17.55 3.03 11.37
CA GLN A 26 -18.04 3.34 10.02
C GLN A 26 -17.32 4.55 9.43
N ILE A 27 -17.04 5.60 10.21
CA ILE A 27 -16.20 6.73 9.78
C ILE A 27 -14.81 6.22 9.39
N PHE A 28 -14.23 5.35 10.22
CA PHE A 28 -12.93 4.75 9.93
C PHE A 28 -12.94 3.91 8.65
N SER A 29 -13.98 3.08 8.44
CA SER A 29 -14.17 2.32 7.20
C SER A 29 -14.30 3.24 5.98
N ASP A 30 -15.09 4.32 6.09
CA ASP A 30 -15.26 5.30 5.02
C ASP A 30 -13.93 6.02 4.68
N LEU A 31 -13.09 6.31 5.67
CA LEU A 31 -11.79 6.93 5.44
C LEU A 31 -10.86 6.01 4.64
N LYS A 32 -10.87 4.69 4.91
CA LYS A 32 -10.13 3.70 4.10
C LYS A 32 -10.47 3.86 2.62
N ASP A 33 -11.76 3.80 2.30
CA ASP A 33 -12.23 3.75 0.92
C ASP A 33 -12.19 5.08 0.20
N LYS A 34 -12.56 6.16 0.89
CA LYS A 34 -12.75 7.48 0.27
C LYS A 34 -11.49 8.32 0.24
N VAL A 35 -10.54 8.07 1.15
CA VAL A 35 -9.31 8.86 1.28
C VAL A 35 -8.10 8.01 0.95
N PHE A 36 -7.82 6.97 1.73
CA PHE A 36 -6.53 6.28 1.63
C PHE A 36 -6.38 5.46 0.35
N LEU A 37 -7.42 4.74 -0.09
CA LEU A 37 -7.39 4.01 -1.37
C LEU A 37 -7.32 4.93 -2.61
N LYS A 38 -7.60 6.23 -2.46
CA LYS A 38 -7.69 7.21 -3.55
C LYS A 38 -6.56 8.23 -3.55
N THR A 39 -5.59 8.09 -2.66
CA THR A 39 -4.49 9.05 -2.49
C THR A 39 -3.15 8.35 -2.54
N TRP A 40 -2.11 9.10 -2.91
CA TRP A 40 -0.74 8.61 -2.89
C TRP A 40 -0.31 8.23 -1.47
N GLN A 41 0.24 7.03 -1.33
CA GLN A 41 0.81 6.54 -0.09
C GLN A 41 2.33 6.45 -0.22
N PHE A 42 3.04 6.74 0.87
CA PHE A 42 4.47 6.51 0.92
C PHE A 42 4.76 5.01 0.90
N ALA A 43 5.59 4.56 -0.05
CA ALA A 43 5.90 3.14 -0.25
C ALA A 43 7.30 2.74 0.23
N GLY A 44 8.24 3.68 0.35
CA GLY A 44 9.62 3.41 0.74
C GLY A 44 10.63 4.34 0.07
N ASP A 45 11.92 4.05 0.28
CA ASP A 45 13.03 4.80 -0.30
C ASP A 45 13.64 4.07 -1.50
N VAL A 46 14.08 4.79 -2.52
CA VAL A 46 14.68 4.19 -3.72
C VAL A 46 15.96 3.40 -3.42
N ASN A 47 16.63 3.72 -2.32
CA ASN A 47 17.84 3.03 -1.84
C ASN A 47 17.54 1.63 -1.29
N ASP A 48 16.29 1.36 -0.92
CA ASP A 48 15.85 0.02 -0.49
C ASP A 48 15.97 -1.02 -1.61
N ILE A 49 15.86 -0.56 -2.85
CA ILE A 49 16.00 -1.35 -4.09
C ILE A 49 17.03 -0.69 -5.01
N LYS A 50 18.21 -0.40 -4.48
CA LYS A 50 19.25 0.38 -5.18
C LYS A 50 19.80 -0.31 -6.43
N LEU A 51 19.87 -1.64 -6.43
CA LEU A 51 20.47 -2.42 -7.52
C LEU A 51 19.40 -2.91 -8.49
N GLN A 52 19.77 -3.04 -9.77
CA GLN A 52 18.91 -3.70 -10.76
C GLN A 52 18.58 -5.14 -10.31
N ASN A 53 17.41 -5.63 -10.71
CA ASN A 53 16.92 -6.96 -10.36
C ASN A 53 16.79 -7.13 -8.83
N GLN A 54 16.26 -6.13 -8.15
CA GLN A 54 16.04 -6.15 -6.71
C GLN A 54 14.56 -5.98 -6.40
N ILE A 55 14.11 -6.69 -5.38
CA ILE A 55 12.72 -6.69 -4.93
C ILE A 55 12.65 -6.44 -3.43
N LYS A 56 11.61 -5.74 -2.97
CA LYS A 56 11.32 -5.53 -1.56
C LYS A 56 9.81 -5.63 -1.32
N PRO A 57 9.33 -6.60 -0.53
CA PRO A 57 7.94 -6.61 -0.11
C PRO A 57 7.68 -5.47 0.89
N LEU A 58 6.46 -4.93 0.86
CA LEU A 58 5.96 -3.98 1.85
C LEU A 58 4.46 -4.20 2.08
N SER A 59 3.95 -3.65 3.19
CA SER A 59 2.51 -3.60 3.47
C SER A 59 2.07 -2.14 3.48
N VAL A 60 1.07 -1.79 2.67
CA VAL A 60 0.53 -0.42 2.65
C VAL A 60 -0.28 -0.20 3.91
N LEU A 61 0.10 0.82 4.69
CA LEU A 61 -0.55 1.20 5.95
C LEU A 61 -0.79 -0.04 6.85
N GLU A 62 0.30 -0.61 7.35
CA GLU A 62 0.28 -1.78 8.21
C GLU A 62 -0.64 -1.57 9.42
N ASN A 63 -1.36 -2.63 9.81
CA ASN A 63 -2.45 -2.61 10.79
C ASN A 63 -3.71 -1.82 10.38
N TYR A 64 -3.73 -1.26 9.17
CA TYR A 64 -4.86 -0.46 8.68
C TYR A 64 -5.45 -0.99 7.37
N LEU A 65 -4.73 -0.89 6.24
CA LEU A 65 -5.14 -1.49 4.97
C LEU A 65 -4.57 -2.91 4.82
N ASN A 66 -3.35 -3.14 5.30
CA ASN A 66 -2.66 -4.42 5.19
C ASN A 66 -2.57 -4.95 3.75
N GLU A 67 -2.48 -4.05 2.76
CA GLU A 67 -2.39 -4.44 1.35
C GLU A 67 -0.94 -4.82 1.02
N PRO A 68 -0.65 -6.08 0.67
CA PRO A 68 0.70 -6.54 0.44
C PRO A 68 1.17 -6.17 -0.97
N MET A 69 2.26 -5.42 -1.05
CA MET A 69 2.85 -4.91 -2.29
C MET A 69 4.32 -5.33 -2.41
N ILE A 70 4.87 -5.20 -3.62
CA ILE A 70 6.29 -5.43 -3.92
C ILE A 70 6.81 -4.20 -4.67
N LEU A 71 7.87 -3.59 -4.15
CA LEU A 71 8.71 -2.70 -4.94
C LEU A 71 9.71 -3.53 -5.73
N THR A 72 9.79 -3.30 -7.04
CA THR A 72 10.75 -3.96 -7.92
C THR A 72 11.62 -2.93 -8.62
N ARG A 73 12.88 -3.28 -8.88
CA ARG A 73 13.72 -2.61 -9.88
C ARG A 73 14.08 -3.61 -10.96
N ASP A 74 13.64 -3.37 -12.18
CA ASP A 74 13.87 -4.29 -13.29
C ASP A 74 15.30 -4.20 -13.86
N SER A 75 15.60 -5.05 -14.84
CA SER A 75 16.89 -5.08 -15.53
C SER A 75 17.15 -3.85 -16.42
N LYS A 76 16.13 -3.02 -16.66
CA LYS A 76 16.19 -1.75 -17.41
C LYS A 76 16.23 -0.54 -16.47
N ASP A 77 16.49 -0.78 -15.18
CA ASP A 77 16.57 0.24 -14.12
C ASP A 77 15.25 0.99 -13.87
N LYS A 78 14.09 0.41 -14.24
CA LYS A 78 12.79 0.98 -13.91
C LYS A 78 12.27 0.44 -12.58
N ILE A 79 11.67 1.33 -11.81
CA ILE A 79 11.03 0.99 -10.53
C ILE A 79 9.54 0.76 -10.75
N HIS A 80 9.02 -0.33 -10.21
CA HIS A 80 7.59 -0.63 -10.19
C HIS A 80 7.11 -0.92 -8.77
N CYS A 81 5.81 -0.72 -8.55
CA CYS A 81 5.11 -1.13 -7.33
C CYS A 81 3.89 -1.95 -7.73
N VAL A 82 3.88 -3.23 -7.38
CA VAL A 82 2.87 -4.19 -7.83
C VAL A 82 2.30 -4.98 -6.64
N SER A 83 1.12 -5.58 -6.81
CA SER A 83 0.54 -6.44 -5.78
C SER A 83 1.44 -7.65 -5.52
N ASN A 84 1.62 -7.99 -4.24
CA ASN A 84 2.33 -9.19 -3.79
C ASN A 84 1.42 -10.42 -3.74
N VAL A 85 0.30 -10.41 -4.47
CA VAL A 85 -0.71 -11.47 -4.44
C VAL A 85 -0.71 -12.21 -5.77
N CYS A 86 -0.46 -13.51 -5.73
CA CYS A 86 -0.46 -14.34 -6.93
C CYS A 86 -1.87 -14.42 -7.53
N THR A 87 -1.99 -14.07 -8.81
CA THR A 87 -3.24 -14.14 -9.59
C THR A 87 -3.75 -15.57 -9.88
N HIS A 88 -3.12 -16.61 -9.33
CA HIS A 88 -3.64 -17.99 -9.41
C HIS A 88 -4.59 -18.30 -8.24
N ARG A 89 -4.10 -18.22 -7.00
CA ARG A 89 -4.85 -18.58 -5.78
C ARG A 89 -4.53 -17.68 -4.59
N GLY A 90 -4.11 -16.44 -4.83
CA GLY A 90 -3.94 -15.45 -3.76
C GLY A 90 -2.71 -15.65 -2.86
N ASN A 91 -1.79 -16.54 -3.20
CA ASN A 91 -0.58 -16.75 -2.38
C ASN A 91 0.34 -15.53 -2.43
N ILE A 92 0.97 -15.19 -1.30
CA ILE A 92 2.03 -14.19 -1.25
C ILE A 92 3.21 -14.64 -2.11
N ILE A 93 3.73 -13.75 -2.97
CA ILE A 93 4.79 -14.11 -3.93
C ILE A 93 6.16 -13.97 -3.26
N VAL A 94 6.37 -12.88 -2.52
CA VAL A 94 7.65 -12.49 -1.92
C VAL A 94 7.45 -12.26 -0.43
N ASN A 95 8.08 -13.08 0.41
CA ASN A 95 8.11 -12.87 1.86
C ASN A 95 9.33 -12.04 2.29
N ASP A 96 10.46 -12.25 1.62
CA ASP A 96 11.74 -11.62 1.93
C ASP A 96 12.27 -10.89 0.70
N GLY A 97 12.78 -9.67 0.90
CA GLY A 97 13.41 -8.89 -0.17
C GLY A 97 14.78 -9.42 -0.58
N GLY A 98 15.29 -8.94 -1.71
CA GLY A 98 16.60 -9.33 -2.21
C GLY A 98 16.72 -9.28 -3.74
N PRO A 99 17.80 -9.85 -4.30
CA PRO A 99 17.95 -9.95 -5.74
C PRO A 99 16.99 -10.99 -6.33
N ALA A 100 16.34 -10.66 -7.44
CA ALA A 100 15.47 -11.57 -8.19
C ALA A 100 15.49 -11.20 -9.67
N LYS A 101 15.43 -12.19 -10.57
CA LYS A 101 15.28 -11.96 -12.01
C LYS A 101 13.81 -11.93 -12.47
N ASN A 102 12.94 -12.56 -11.68
CA ASN A 102 11.50 -12.66 -11.90
C ASN A 102 10.81 -12.89 -10.55
N LEU A 103 9.51 -12.66 -10.50
CA LEU A 103 8.68 -13.03 -9.36
C LEU A 103 8.13 -14.43 -9.59
N THR A 104 8.57 -15.41 -8.81
CA THR A 104 8.07 -16.79 -8.89
C THR A 104 7.25 -17.13 -7.66
N CYS A 105 5.97 -17.42 -7.85
CA CYS A 105 5.09 -17.84 -6.76
C CYS A 105 5.48 -19.24 -6.25
N LYS A 106 5.76 -19.34 -4.95
CA LYS A 106 6.18 -20.59 -4.28
C LYS A 106 5.09 -21.67 -4.19
N TYR A 107 3.85 -21.36 -4.55
CA TYR A 107 2.76 -22.34 -4.50
C TYR A 107 2.75 -23.28 -5.71
N HIS A 108 2.62 -22.73 -6.92
CA HIS A 108 2.52 -23.52 -8.16
C HIS A 108 3.48 -23.06 -9.27
N GLY A 109 4.47 -22.23 -8.93
CA GLY A 109 5.53 -21.83 -9.85
C GLY A 109 5.12 -20.83 -10.94
N ARG A 110 3.95 -20.18 -10.85
CA ARG A 110 3.58 -19.09 -11.76
C ARG A 110 4.63 -17.98 -11.68
N LYS A 111 5.14 -17.56 -12.84
CA LYS A 111 6.18 -16.55 -12.97
C LYS A 111 5.61 -15.25 -13.53
N PHE A 112 6.15 -14.13 -13.07
CA PHE A 112 5.89 -12.79 -13.56
C PHE A 112 7.24 -12.09 -13.79
N GLU A 113 7.30 -11.28 -14.84
CA GLU A 113 8.47 -10.42 -15.09
C GLU A 113 8.52 -9.28 -14.05
N LEU A 114 9.71 -8.69 -13.90
CA LEU A 114 9.95 -7.54 -13.02
C LEU A 114 9.61 -6.20 -13.67
#